data_AF-A0A937MG70-F1
#
_entry.id   AF-A0A937MG70-F1
#
_cell.length_a   1.000
_cell.length_b   1.000
_cell.length_c   1.000
_cell.angle_alpha   90.00
_cell.angle_beta   90.00
_cell.angle_gamma   90.00
#
_symmetry.space_group_name_H-M   'P 1'
#
loop_
_entity.id
_entity.type
_entity.pdbx_description
1 polymer ?
#
loop_
_entity_poly.entity_id
_entity_poly.type
_entity_poly.pdbx_seq_one_letter_code
_entity_poly.pdbx_strand_id
1 'polypeptide(L)'
;MNLTITAMVLVSAALHPLWNALIKRQQRADGAYLGLVTMLMALSFTHATIAGFDMTSAIKVWPLIAISVMGQLLYGSSLIITLRQGDLSSYYPIVRSSPLIIVIIGVLFLEQTYSWSL
;
A
#
# COMPACT_ATOMS: atom_id res chain seq x y z
N MET A 1 2.79 -23.54 -12.26
CA MET A 1 3.49 -22.53 -11.43
C MET A 1 4.73 -23.15 -10.83
N ASN A 2 5.87 -22.45 -10.84
CA ASN A 2 7.13 -22.92 -10.25
C ASN A 2 7.05 -22.87 -8.71
N LEU A 3 7.61 -23.85 -8.00
CA LEU A 3 7.65 -23.92 -6.53
C LEU A 3 8.18 -22.63 -5.90
N THR A 4 9.19 -21.99 -6.51
CA THR A 4 9.75 -20.72 -6.06
C THR A 4 8.71 -19.60 -6.08
N ILE A 5 7.92 -19.52 -7.16
CA ILE A 5 6.87 -18.50 -7.31
C ILE A 5 5.80 -18.72 -6.24
N THR A 6 5.38 -19.98 -6.03
CA THR A 6 4.41 -20.32 -4.98
C THR A 6 4.92 -19.92 -3.60
N ALA A 7 6.19 -20.21 -3.28
CA ALA A 7 6.79 -19.82 -2.01
C ALA A 7 6.83 -18.29 -1.82
N MET A 8 7.23 -17.54 -2.84
CA MET A 8 7.25 -16.07 -2.80
C MET A 8 5.85 -15.49 -2.54
N VAL A 9 4.82 -16.03 -3.19
CA VAL A 9 3.43 -15.61 -3.00
C VAL A 9 2.95 -15.91 -1.58
N LEU A 10 3.24 -17.09 -1.04
CA LEU A 10 2.85 -17.46 0.33
C LEU A 10 3.54 -16.58 1.38
N VAL A 11 4.82 -16.29 1.19
CA VAL A 11 5.56 -15.36 2.07
C VAL A 11 4.95 -13.96 2.00
N SER A 12 4.66 -13.45 0.80
CA SER A 12 4.00 -12.15 0.61
C SER A 12 2.62 -12.11 1.30
N ALA A 13 1.82 -13.16 1.15
CA ALA A 13 0.51 -13.29 1.76
C ALA A 13 0.58 -13.31 3.30
N ALA A 14 1.61 -13.93 3.88
CA ALA A 14 1.82 -13.98 5.32
C ALA A 14 2.36 -12.65 5.90
N LEU A 15 3.19 -11.92 5.14
CA LEU A 15 3.71 -10.61 5.55
C LEU A 15 2.60 -9.57 5.71
N HIS A 16 1.54 -9.64 4.89
CA HIS A 16 0.45 -8.67 4.91
C HIS A 16 -0.35 -8.59 6.23
N PRO A 17 -0.83 -9.69 6.84
CA PRO A 17 -1.43 -9.63 8.17
C PRO A 17 -0.39 -9.39 9.28
N LEU A 18 0.88 -9.79 9.07
CA LEU A 18 1.94 -9.65 10.06
C LEU A 18 2.21 -8.18 10.40
N TRP A 19 2.39 -7.30 9.40
CA TRP A 19 2.65 -5.88 9.67
C TRP A 19 1.49 -5.21 10.40
N ASN A 20 0.24 -5.56 10.06
CA ASN A 20 -0.95 -5.07 10.75
C ASN A 20 -0.97 -5.48 12.23
N ALA A 21 -0.63 -6.74 12.51
CA ALA A 21 -0.55 -7.25 13.88
C ALA A 21 0.57 -6.58 14.68
N LEU A 22 1.73 -6.33 14.06
CA LEU A 22 2.86 -5.66 14.69
C LEU A 22 2.54 -4.21 15.05
N ILE A 23 1.90 -3.45 14.15
CA ILE A 23 1.51 -2.05 14.41
C ILE A 23 0.47 -1.96 15.51
N LYS A 24 -0.54 -2.86 15.52
CA LYS A 24 -1.59 -2.87 16.54
C LYS A 24 -1.05 -3.07 17.96
N ARG A 25 0.07 -3.78 18.13
CA ARG A 25 0.72 -4.04 19.43
C ARG A 25 1.55 -2.86 19.96
N GLN A 26 1.82 -1.85 19.13
CA GLN A 26 2.66 -0.72 19.52
C GLN A 26 1.86 0.37 20.24
N GLN A 27 2.41 0.89 21.34
CA GLN A 27 1.87 2.03 22.07
C GLN A 27 1.70 3.26 21.14
N ARG A 28 2.70 3.50 20.28
CA ARG A 28 2.73 4.56 19.25
C ARG A 28 2.61 3.97 17.84
N ALA A 29 1.45 3.41 17.52
CA ALA A 29 1.12 2.84 16.22
C ALA A 29 1.39 3.78 15.03
N ASP A 30 1.17 5.09 15.20
CA ASP A 30 1.49 6.17 14.28
C ASP A 30 2.97 6.22 13.90
N GLY A 31 3.86 6.27 14.91
CA GLY A 31 5.30 6.24 14.70
C GLY A 31 5.78 4.91 14.11
N ALA A 32 5.17 3.80 14.50
CA ALA A 32 5.51 2.47 13.97
C ALA A 32 5.18 2.35 12.47
N TYR A 33 4.03 2.87 12.03
CA TYR A 33 3.66 2.90 10.62
C TYR A 33 4.59 3.82 9.81
N LEU A 34 4.86 5.03 10.30
CA LEU A 34 5.80 5.95 9.64
C LEU A 34 7.20 5.34 9.52
N GLY A 35 7.67 4.67 10.57
CA GLY A 35 8.94 3.94 10.54
C GLY A 35 8.96 2.84 9.48
N LEU A 36 7.88 2.04 9.37
CA LEU A 36 7.75 0.99 8.36
C LEU A 36 7.78 1.57 6.94
N VAL A 37 6.99 2.62 6.67
CA VAL A 37 6.96 3.27 5.35
C VAL A 37 8.32 3.87 5.00
N THR A 38 8.96 4.56 5.94
CA THR A 38 10.28 5.17 5.74
C THR A 38 11.36 4.11 5.48
N MET A 39 11.32 3.00 6.21
CA MET A 39 12.22 1.86 6.00
C MET A 39 12.04 1.27 4.59
N LEU A 40 10.80 1.04 4.15
CA LEU A 40 10.52 0.50 2.82
C LEU A 40 10.95 1.47 1.70
N MET A 41 10.76 2.77 1.89
CA MET A 41 11.26 3.79 0.96
C MET A 41 12.78 3.77 0.88
N ALA A 42 13.48 3.73 2.03
CA ALA A 42 14.93 3.66 2.08
C ALA A 42 15.46 2.39 1.39
N LEU A 43 14.86 1.23 1.68
CA LEU A 43 15.22 -0.03 1.03
C LEU A 43 15.02 0.02 -0.49
N SER A 44 13.89 0.59 -0.94
CA SER A 44 13.59 0.74 -2.37
C SER A 44 14.59 1.66 -3.07
N PHE A 45 14.95 2.77 -2.41
CA PHE A 45 15.96 3.71 -2.90
C PHE A 45 17.34 3.04 -2.98
N THR A 46 17.78 2.35 -1.93
CA THR A 46 19.05 1.62 -1.90
C THR A 46 19.10 0.51 -2.96
N HIS A 47 18.00 -0.22 -3.16
CA HIS A 47 17.93 -1.21 -4.24
C HIS A 47 18.08 -0.55 -5.60
N ALA A 48 17.39 0.57 -5.83
CA ALA A 48 17.45 1.25 -7.10
C ALA A 48 18.84 1.86 -7.39
N THR A 49 19.56 2.33 -6.37
CA THR A 49 20.95 2.78 -6.53
C THR A 49 21.90 1.63 -6.84
N ILE A 50 21.79 0.49 -6.14
CA ILE A 50 22.62 -0.70 -6.38
C ILE A 50 22.35 -1.28 -7.78
N ALA A 51 21.10 -1.29 -8.22
CA ALA A 51 20.70 -1.77 -9.54
C ALA A 51 21.09 -0.81 -10.68
N GLY A 52 21.55 0.40 -10.36
CA GLY A 52 21.96 1.39 -11.36
C GLY A 52 20.80 2.02 -12.13
N PHE A 53 19.60 2.08 -11.54
CA PHE A 53 18.47 2.73 -12.21
C PHE A 53 18.68 4.25 -12.30
N ASP A 54 18.47 4.79 -13.49
CA ASP A 54 18.52 6.22 -13.73
C ASP A 54 17.28 6.92 -13.16
N MET A 55 17.44 7.47 -11.95
CA MET A 55 16.38 8.22 -11.27
C MET A 55 16.16 9.62 -11.84
N THR A 56 17.09 10.11 -12.67
CA THR A 56 17.06 11.49 -13.20
C THR A 56 16.25 11.59 -14.49
N SER A 57 16.28 10.58 -15.37
CA SER A 57 15.43 10.56 -16.57
C SER A 57 13.94 10.43 -16.27
N ALA A 58 13.57 9.90 -15.11
CA ALA A 58 12.19 9.77 -14.65
C ALA A 58 11.62 11.08 -14.06
N ILE A 59 12.18 12.26 -14.39
CA ILE A 59 11.85 13.49 -13.67
C ILE A 59 10.35 13.85 -13.71
N LYS A 60 9.69 13.48 -14.82
CA LYS A 60 8.27 13.69 -15.06
C LYS A 60 7.36 12.84 -14.15
N VAL A 61 7.90 11.79 -13.54
CA VAL A 61 7.16 10.82 -12.71
C VAL A 61 7.27 11.16 -11.22
N TRP A 62 8.23 11.98 -10.79
CA TRP A 62 8.36 12.40 -9.38
C TRP A 62 7.07 12.98 -8.78
N PRO A 63 6.27 13.81 -9.50
CA PRO A 63 4.98 14.26 -8.96
C PRO A 63 4.02 13.10 -8.66
N LEU A 64 3.98 12.07 -9.51
CA LEU A 64 3.16 10.88 -9.29
C LEU A 64 3.65 10.06 -8.10
N ILE A 65 4.96 9.95 -7.91
CA ILE A 65 5.56 9.31 -6.73
C ILE A 65 5.17 10.09 -5.47
N ALA A 66 5.27 11.41 -5.48
CA ALA A 66 4.90 12.27 -4.35
C ALA A 66 3.41 12.12 -3.98
N ILE A 67 2.52 12.10 -4.97
CA ILE A 67 1.09 11.82 -4.77
C ILE A 67 0.88 10.43 -4.16
N SER A 68 1.60 9.43 -4.65
CA SER A 68 1.51 8.05 -4.13
C SER A 68 1.97 7.95 -2.67
N VAL A 69 3.07 8.62 -2.32
CA VAL A 69 3.55 8.70 -0.93
C VAL A 69 2.50 9.39 -0.05
N MET A 70 1.93 10.49 -0.51
CA MET A 70 0.89 11.22 0.23
C MET A 70 -0.36 10.36 0.45
N GLY A 71 -0.82 9.66 -0.59
CA GLY A 71 -1.93 8.71 -0.50
C GLY A 71 -1.65 7.56 0.47
N GLN A 72 -0.42 7.04 0.46
CA GLN A 72 0.01 5.99 1.39
C GLN A 72 0.02 6.47 2.84
N LEU A 73 0.51 7.69 3.10
CA LEU A 73 0.48 8.30 4.43
C LEU A 73 -0.96 8.50 4.92
N LEU A 74 -1.83 9.05 4.07
CA LEU A 74 -3.25 9.25 4.39
C LEU A 74 -3.96 7.91 4.68
N TYR A 75 -3.71 6.89 3.85
CA TYR A 75 -4.21 5.54 4.05
C TYR A 75 -3.77 4.98 5.41
N GLY A 76 -2.47 5.05 5.70
CA GLY A 76 -1.90 4.57 6.95
C GLY A 76 -2.44 5.26 8.19
N SER A 77 -2.52 6.59 8.17
CA SER A 77 -3.09 7.38 9.26
C SER A 77 -4.56 6.99 9.51
N SER A 78 -5.35 6.88 8.45
CA SER A 78 -6.76 6.45 8.53
C SER A 78 -6.87 5.05 9.13
N LEU A 79 -6.03 4.11 8.67
CA LEU A 79 -6.00 2.75 9.17
C LEU A 79 -5.66 2.68 10.67
N ILE A 80 -4.67 3.44 11.14
CA ILE A 80 -4.28 3.48 12.55
C ILE A 80 -5.43 4.02 13.42
N ILE A 81 -6.13 5.05 12.95
CA ILE A 81 -7.30 5.60 13.65
C ILE A 81 -8.38 4.52 13.78
N THR A 82 -8.70 3.82 12.69
CA THR A 82 -9.69 2.73 12.69
C THR A 82 -9.27 1.57 13.59
N LEU A 83 -7.99 1.17 13.56
CA LEU A 83 -7.45 0.09 14.40
C LEU A 83 -7.50 0.41 15.91
N ARG A 84 -7.47 1.69 16.28
CA ARG A 84 -7.56 2.15 17.67
C ARG A 84 -9.00 2.28 18.17
N GLN A 85 -9.93 2.70 17.31
CA GLN A 85 -11.29 3.07 17.70
C GLN A 85 -12.34 1.98 17.45
N GLY A 86 -12.06 0.99 16.60
CA GLY A 86 -13.08 0.09 16.08
C GLY A 86 -12.83 -1.40 16.31
N ASP A 87 -13.93 -2.15 16.47
CA ASP A 87 -13.91 -3.60 16.30
C ASP A 87 -13.56 -3.96 14.86
N LEU A 88 -12.48 -4.72 14.70
CA LEU A 88 -11.89 -5.05 13.40
C LEU A 88 -12.92 -5.66 12.42
N SER A 89 -13.92 -6.37 12.95
CA SER A 89 -14.98 -7.05 12.19
C SER A 89 -15.89 -6.07 11.43
N SER A 90 -16.28 -4.95 12.03
CA SER A 90 -17.25 -4.02 11.44
C SER A 90 -16.64 -3.09 10.40
N TYR A 91 -15.36 -2.73 10.56
CA TYR A 91 -14.67 -1.82 9.65
C TYR A 91 -14.03 -2.52 8.45
N TYR A 92 -13.78 -3.83 8.55
CA TYR A 92 -13.13 -4.59 7.49
C TYR A 92 -13.86 -4.54 6.13
N PRO A 93 -15.22 -4.66 6.06
CA PRO A 93 -15.95 -4.51 4.81
C PRO A 93 -15.77 -3.12 4.17
N ILE A 94 -15.73 -2.07 5.00
CA ILE A 94 -15.56 -0.68 4.54
C ILE A 94 -14.16 -0.50 3.93
N VAL A 95 -13.12 -0.94 4.63
CA VAL A 95 -11.72 -0.82 4.13
C VAL A 95 -11.53 -1.61 2.83
N ARG A 96 -12.16 -2.79 2.72
CA ARG A 96 -12.10 -3.64 1.52
C ARG A 96 -12.92 -3.10 0.35
N SER A 97 -13.77 -2.10 0.55
CA SER A 97 -14.58 -1.47 -0.50
C SER A 97 -13.80 -0.45 -1.34
N SER A 98 -12.52 -0.20 -1.02
CA SER A 98 -11.64 0.73 -1.76
C SER A 98 -11.58 0.55 -3.28
N PRO A 99 -11.73 -0.67 -3.87
CA PRO A 99 -11.80 -0.81 -5.32
C PRO A 99 -12.98 -0.09 -5.96
N LEU A 100 -14.08 0.13 -5.23
CA LEU A 100 -15.23 0.87 -5.75
C LEU A 100 -14.86 2.31 -6.11
N ILE A 101 -14.05 2.97 -5.26
CA ILE A 101 -13.58 4.33 -5.53
C ILE A 101 -12.71 4.34 -6.79
N ILE A 102 -11.86 3.32 -6.96
CA ILE A 102 -11.02 3.18 -8.15
C ILE A 102 -11.89 3.05 -9.41
N VAL A 103 -12.92 2.21 -9.37
CA VAL A 103 -13.86 2.03 -10.49
C VAL A 103 -14.61 3.33 -10.80
N ILE A 104 -15.13 4.03 -9.78
CA ILE A 104 -15.85 5.29 -9.96
C ILE A 104 -14.94 6.34 -10.61
N ILE A 105 -13.71 6.49 -10.13
CA ILE A 105 -12.75 7.42 -10.72
C ILE A 105 -12.39 7.00 -12.15
N GLY A 106 -12.20 5.70 -12.38
CA GLY A 106 -11.95 5.10 -13.69
C GLY A 106 -13.00 5.46 -14.73
N VAL A 107 -14.27 5.33 -14.37
CA VAL A 107 -15.39 5.67 -15.26
C VAL A 107 -15.50 7.18 -15.47
N LEU A 108 -15.44 7.98 -14.39
CA LEU A 108 -15.74 9.41 -14.45
C LEU A 108 -14.61 10.26 -15.05
N PHE A 109 -13.35 9.88 -14.84
CA PHE A 109 -12.20 10.72 -15.18
C PHE A 109 -11.23 10.08 -16.17
N LEU A 110 -11.23 8.75 -16.29
CA LEU A 110 -10.33 8.02 -17.19
C LEU A 110 -11.06 7.38 -18.38
N GLU A 111 -12.36 7.67 -18.54
CA GLU A 111 -13.23 7.14 -19.60
C GLU A 111 -13.16 5.61 -19.74
N GLN A 112 -12.90 4.90 -18.64
CA GLN A 112 -12.79 3.45 -18.66
C GLN A 112 -14.17 2.77 -18.63
N THR A 113 -14.39 1.84 -19.55
CA THR A 113 -15.56 0.96 -19.56
C THR A 113 -15.18 -0.41 -19.04
N TYR A 114 -15.77 -0.83 -17.92
CA TYR A 114 -15.58 -2.17 -17.37
C TYR A 114 -16.63 -3.11 -17.98
N SER A 115 -16.20 -4.17 -18.65
CA SER A 115 -17.10 -5.20 -19.16
C SER A 115 -17.51 -6.17 -18.04
N TRP A 116 -18.68 -6.79 -18.18
CA TRP A 116 -19.17 -7.79 -17.22
C TRP A 116 -18.46 -9.15 -17.35
N SER A 117 -17.63 -9.35 -18.37
CA SER A 117 -16.97 -10.62 -18.66
C SER A 117 -15.50 -10.58 -18.22
N LEU A 118 -15.17 -11.42 -17.23
CA LEU A 118 -13.81 -11.89 -16.95
C LEU A 118 -13.30 -12.79 -18.08
#